data_AF-A0A532CBD1-F1
#
_entry.id   AF-A0A532CBD1-F1
#
_cell.length_a   1.000
_cell.length_b   1.000
_cell.length_c   1.000
_cell.angle_alpha   90.00
_cell.angle_beta   90.00
_cell.angle_gamma   90.00
#
_symmetry.space_group_name_H-M   'P 1'
#
loop_
_entity.id
_entity.type
_entity.pdbx_description
1 polymer ?
#
loop_
_entity_poly.entity_id
_entity_poly.type
_entity_poly.pdbx_seq_one_letter_code
_entity_poly.pdbx_strand_id
1 'polypeptide(L)'
;MKPTATERDAPKPTLHANKETSSHDDSRKPFPEENRNQADGLAKVQELLFGAQFREHAQRIAHLEESLTRVAGEWKQELNSRFDSLESSMKRHVEALTAQIKSEHEGRTQSSAGLLRDLNELGKTVSASTAQLHQQASTESRELRQQIADQQQALLAEMHQKNKELSNVMESALRELRREKVTRAALAELFTKSAQSLGEDLAQTRGK
;
A
#
# COMPACT_ATOMS: atom_id res chain seq x y z
N MET A 1 -4.98 35.03 -9.57
CA MET A 1 -4.68 35.40 -8.17
C MET A 1 -3.17 35.45 -8.03
N LYS A 2 -2.61 36.63 -7.76
CA LYS A 2 -1.16 36.84 -7.57
C LYS A 2 -0.90 36.93 -6.07
N PRO A 3 0.06 36.18 -5.49
CA PRO A 3 0.46 36.41 -4.12
C PRO A 3 1.51 37.52 -4.03
N THR A 4 1.26 38.37 -3.04
CA THR A 4 1.89 39.62 -2.66
C THR A 4 3.23 39.36 -1.99
N ALA A 5 4.28 40.05 -2.43
CA ALA A 5 5.55 40.16 -1.73
C ALA A 5 5.39 41.07 -0.50
N THR A 6 5.78 40.57 0.67
CA THR A 6 5.98 41.38 1.88
C THR A 6 7.35 41.03 2.43
N GLU A 7 8.36 41.78 1.98
CA GLU A 7 9.71 41.77 2.52
C GLU A 7 9.84 42.98 3.44
N ARG A 8 9.94 42.71 4.74
CA ARG A 8 10.39 43.65 5.78
C ARG A 8 11.85 43.29 6.05
N ASP A 9 12.79 44.23 5.93
CA ASP A 9 13.64 44.62 7.07
C ASP A 9 14.57 45.82 6.81
N ALA A 10 14.67 46.62 7.87
CA ALA A 10 15.68 47.57 8.37
C ALA A 10 16.58 48.48 7.46
N PRO A 11 16.86 49.72 7.95
CA PRO A 11 17.51 50.80 7.21
C PRO A 11 19.05 50.84 7.31
N LYS A 12 19.67 51.43 6.29
CA LYS A 12 21.11 51.73 6.19
C LYS A 12 21.51 52.89 7.12
N PRO A 13 22.61 52.78 7.90
CA PRO A 13 23.17 53.92 8.61
C PRO A 13 24.11 54.72 7.69
N THR A 14 23.68 55.90 7.24
CA THR A 14 24.54 56.91 6.64
C THR A 14 25.15 57.76 7.75
N LEU A 15 26.42 57.53 8.07
CA LEU A 15 27.20 58.37 8.96
C LEU A 15 27.57 59.68 8.25
N HIS A 16 27.03 60.77 8.78
CA HIS A 16 27.39 62.14 8.42
C HIS A 16 28.86 62.41 8.78
N ALA A 17 29.70 62.57 7.76
CA ALA A 17 31.04 63.12 7.90
C ALA A 17 30.94 64.66 7.98
N ASN A 18 30.86 65.19 9.19
CA ASN A 18 30.94 66.63 9.44
C ASN A 18 32.39 67.08 9.27
N LYS A 19 32.65 67.84 8.20
CA LYS A 19 33.91 68.53 7.93
C LYS A 19 33.74 69.99 8.34
N GLU A 20 33.95 70.27 9.62
CA GLU A 20 34.12 71.63 10.14
C GLU A 20 35.60 71.84 10.46
N THR A 21 36.36 72.37 9.48
CA THR A 21 37.66 72.98 9.75
C THR A 21 37.44 74.49 9.90
N SER A 22 37.14 74.89 11.14
CA SER A 22 37.24 76.26 11.60
C SER A 22 38.71 76.67 11.58
N SER A 23 39.03 77.64 10.71
CA SER A 23 40.26 78.40 10.73
C SER A 23 40.18 79.40 11.89
N HIS A 24 40.82 79.09 13.02
CA HIS A 24 41.09 80.08 14.06
C HIS A 24 42.60 80.15 14.33
N ASP A 25 43.13 81.26 13.85
CA ASP A 25 44.45 81.84 14.09
C ASP A 25 44.63 82.07 15.61
N ASP A 26 45.34 81.17 16.30
CA ASP A 26 45.82 81.40 17.68
C ASP A 26 47.30 81.77 17.64
N SER A 27 47.53 83.08 17.56
CA SER A 27 48.81 83.73 17.82
C SER A 27 49.30 83.43 19.25
N ARG A 28 50.07 82.36 19.43
CA ARG A 28 50.87 82.16 20.65
C ARG A 28 52.29 82.67 20.49
N LYS A 29 52.48 83.87 21.03
CA LYS A 29 53.76 84.51 21.31
C LYS A 29 54.68 83.60 22.15
N PRO A 30 56.00 83.61 21.91
CA PRO A 30 56.97 82.88 22.72
C PRO A 30 57.27 83.65 24.03
N PHE A 31 57.18 82.98 25.18
CA PHE A 31 57.58 83.49 26.49
C PHE A 31 58.12 82.29 27.34
N PRO A 32 58.93 82.52 28.38
CA PRO A 32 60.38 82.68 28.35
C PRO A 32 61.10 81.44 28.93
N GLU A 33 62.37 81.25 28.57
CA GLU A 33 63.17 80.04 28.87
C GLU A 33 63.59 79.85 30.34
N GLU A 34 63.14 80.68 31.28
CA GLU A 34 63.55 80.62 32.70
C GLU A 34 62.78 79.61 33.57
N ASN A 35 61.64 79.07 33.10
CA ASN A 35 60.89 78.03 33.82
C ASN A 35 61.26 76.61 33.39
N ARG A 36 62.25 76.44 32.50
CA ARG A 36 62.71 75.11 32.08
C ARG A 36 63.48 74.38 33.17
N ASN A 37 64.27 75.08 33.97
CA ASN A 37 65.12 74.46 35.00
C ASN A 37 64.33 74.01 36.24
N GLN A 38 63.27 74.73 36.60
CA GLN A 38 62.40 74.36 37.73
C GLN A 38 61.37 73.31 37.31
N ALA A 39 60.87 73.37 36.06
CA ALA A 39 60.08 72.30 35.45
C ALA A 39 60.91 71.02 35.21
N ASP A 40 62.18 71.12 34.81
CA ASP A 40 63.10 69.97 34.71
C ASP A 40 63.36 69.38 36.09
N GLY A 41 63.59 70.20 37.12
CA GLY A 41 63.77 69.73 38.49
C GLY A 41 62.53 69.02 39.06
N LEU A 42 61.34 69.59 38.87
CA LEU A 42 60.06 68.97 39.26
C LEU A 42 59.74 67.71 38.45
N ALA A 43 60.03 67.72 37.15
CA ALA A 43 59.90 66.54 36.29
C ALA A 43 60.86 65.42 36.75
N LYS A 44 62.09 65.77 37.15
CA LYS A 44 63.08 64.82 37.67
C LYS A 44 62.71 64.27 39.04
N VAL A 45 62.09 65.09 39.89
CA VAL A 45 61.56 64.68 41.20
C VAL A 45 60.30 63.82 41.04
N GLN A 46 59.41 64.12 40.09
CA GLN A 46 58.30 63.24 39.72
C GLN A 46 58.78 61.93 39.10
N GLU A 47 59.84 61.96 38.31
CA GLU A 47 60.47 60.75 37.77
C GLU A 47 61.12 59.89 38.87
N LEU A 48 61.71 60.52 39.90
CA LEU A 48 62.28 59.82 41.05
C LEU A 48 61.23 59.25 42.02
N LEU A 49 60.11 59.94 42.26
CA LEU A 49 59.07 59.51 43.20
C LEU A 49 57.98 58.65 42.56
N PHE A 50 57.61 58.93 41.31
CA PHE A 50 56.54 58.23 40.60
C PHE A 50 57.04 57.43 39.40
N GLY A 51 58.25 57.67 38.89
CA GLY A 51 58.76 56.94 37.72
C GLY A 51 59.02 55.46 37.99
N ALA A 52 59.47 55.06 39.19
CA ALA A 52 59.64 53.65 39.54
C ALA A 52 58.29 52.91 39.62
N GLN A 53 57.30 53.50 40.33
CA GLN A 53 55.95 52.94 40.42
C GLN A 53 55.22 52.99 39.07
N PHE A 54 55.36 54.06 38.30
CA PHE A 54 54.76 54.19 36.97
C PHE A 54 55.35 53.20 35.98
N ARG A 55 56.68 52.96 36.01
CA ARG A 55 57.33 51.92 35.21
C ARG A 55 56.84 50.52 35.62
N GLU A 56 56.69 50.26 36.92
CA GLU A 56 56.14 48.99 37.42
C GLU A 56 54.67 48.80 37.01
N HIS A 57 53.84 49.84 37.11
CA HIS A 57 52.45 49.81 36.65
C HIS A 57 52.34 49.65 35.13
N ALA A 58 53.16 50.36 34.36
CA ALA A 58 53.22 50.22 32.91
C ALA A 58 53.64 48.80 32.50
N GLN A 59 54.59 48.18 33.21
CA GLN A 59 54.97 46.78 33.00
C GLN A 59 53.82 45.82 33.34
N ARG A 60 53.10 46.04 34.45
CA ARG A 60 51.93 45.22 34.82
C ARG A 60 50.80 45.36 33.80
N ILE A 61 50.53 46.58 33.32
CA ILE A 61 49.53 46.84 32.28
C ILE A 61 49.94 46.16 30.98
N ALA A 62 51.19 46.30 30.54
CA ALA A 62 51.69 45.63 29.33
C ALA A 62 51.57 44.10 29.44
N HIS A 63 51.88 43.53 30.60
CA HIS A 63 51.72 42.10 30.84
C HIS A 63 50.25 41.64 30.84
N LEU A 64 49.34 42.44 31.40
CA LEU A 64 47.91 42.16 31.37
C LEU A 64 47.35 42.27 29.95
N GLU A 65 47.77 43.26 29.18
CA GLU A 65 47.40 43.41 27.76
C GLU A 65 47.91 42.23 26.93
N GLU A 66 49.15 41.81 27.15
CA GLU A 66 49.72 40.61 26.51
C GLU A 66 48.95 39.35 26.92
N SER A 67 48.62 39.18 28.21
CA SER A 67 47.82 38.05 28.67
C SER A 67 46.40 38.07 28.10
N LEU A 68 45.77 39.24 28.00
CA LEU A 68 44.42 39.39 27.45
C LEU A 68 44.39 39.08 25.95
N THR A 69 45.37 39.58 25.20
CA THR A 69 45.50 39.27 23.76
C THR A 69 45.79 37.79 23.54
N ARG A 70 46.62 37.17 24.39
CA ARG A 70 46.88 35.73 24.35
C ARG A 70 45.61 34.93 24.61
N VAL A 71 44.90 35.23 25.70
CA VAL A 71 43.66 34.52 26.06
C VAL A 71 42.58 34.75 24.98
N ALA A 72 42.41 35.96 24.46
CA ALA A 72 41.48 36.22 23.35
C ALA A 72 41.83 35.40 22.09
N GLY A 73 43.13 35.23 21.81
CA GLY A 73 43.63 34.36 20.73
C GLY A 73 43.31 32.89 20.97
N GLU A 74 43.62 32.37 22.15
CA GLU A 74 43.35 30.99 22.56
C GLU A 74 41.84 30.67 22.49
N TRP A 75 40.99 31.56 23.02
CA TRP A 75 39.54 31.40 22.95
C TRP A 75 39.05 31.42 21.51
N LYS A 76 39.53 32.33 20.67
CA LYS A 76 39.15 32.35 19.26
C LYS A 76 39.53 31.06 18.54
N GLN A 77 40.71 30.50 18.82
CA GLN A 77 41.15 29.22 18.26
C GLN A 77 40.28 28.07 18.73
N GLU A 78 39.96 28.01 20.03
CA GLU A 78 39.09 26.98 20.60
C GLU A 78 37.67 27.07 20.03
N LEU A 79 37.11 28.29 19.90
CA LEU A 79 35.80 28.50 19.27
C LEU A 79 35.82 28.04 17.80
N ASN A 80 36.84 28.41 17.03
CA ASN A 80 36.96 27.97 15.63
C ASN A 80 37.04 26.44 15.54
N SER A 81 37.86 25.80 16.38
CA SER A 81 37.98 24.34 16.45
C SER A 81 36.63 23.67 16.75
N ARG A 82 35.87 24.20 17.71
CA ARG A 82 34.52 23.70 18.03
C ARG A 82 33.53 23.92 16.89
N PHE A 83 33.59 25.06 16.22
CA PHE A 83 32.76 25.33 15.05
C PHE A 83 33.09 24.38 13.89
N ASP A 84 34.36 24.15 13.59
CA ASP A 84 34.80 23.20 12.56
C ASP A 84 34.34 21.77 12.88
N SER A 85 34.45 21.36 14.15
CA SER A 85 33.95 20.06 14.62
C SER A 85 32.43 19.95 14.50
N LEU A 86 31.68 21.00 14.84
CA LEU A 86 30.23 21.02 14.73
C LEU A 86 29.78 20.99 13.27
N GLU A 87 30.41 21.78 12.42
CA GLU A 87 30.14 21.82 10.98
C GLU A 87 30.42 20.46 10.35
N SER A 88 31.55 19.82 10.69
CA SER A 88 31.86 18.48 10.20
C SER A 88 30.83 17.44 10.69
N SER A 89 30.42 17.51 11.95
CA SER A 89 29.40 16.62 12.51
C SER A 89 28.05 16.81 11.79
N MET A 90 27.63 18.06 11.58
CA MET A 90 26.40 18.39 10.88
C MET A 90 26.42 17.92 9.42
N LYS A 91 27.54 18.13 8.70
CA LYS A 91 27.74 17.61 7.34
C LYS A 91 27.60 16.09 7.30
N ARG A 92 28.26 15.37 8.22
CA ARG A 92 28.15 13.90 8.32
C ARG A 92 26.73 13.45 8.60
N HIS A 93 26.01 14.13 9.51
CA HIS A 93 24.61 13.80 9.79
C HIS A 93 23.71 14.03 8.57
N VAL A 94 23.88 15.14 7.85
CA VAL A 94 23.13 15.43 6.63
C VAL A 94 23.42 14.39 5.55
N GLU A 95 24.69 14.02 5.36
CA GLU A 95 25.10 12.98 4.41
C GLU A 95 24.50 11.62 4.78
N ALA A 96 24.57 11.23 6.06
CA ALA A 96 24.01 9.98 6.56
C ALA A 96 22.48 9.92 6.38
N LEU A 97 21.76 10.99 6.74
CA LEU A 97 20.31 11.09 6.55
C LEU A 97 19.94 11.06 5.08
N THR A 98 20.70 11.75 4.22
CA THR A 98 20.46 11.75 2.78
C THR A 98 20.68 10.35 2.19
N ALA A 99 21.74 9.66 2.59
CA ALA A 99 22.01 8.29 2.18
C ALA A 99 20.90 7.33 2.65
N GLN A 100 20.45 7.47 3.90
CA GLN A 100 19.37 6.67 4.45
C GLN A 100 18.06 6.90 3.70
N ILE A 101 17.67 8.16 3.45
CA ILE A 101 16.46 8.50 2.70
C ILE A 101 16.52 7.92 1.29
N LYS A 102 17.66 8.02 0.59
CA LYS A 102 17.84 7.43 -0.74
C LYS A 102 17.70 5.92 -0.73
N SER A 103 18.37 5.24 0.21
CA SER A 103 18.29 3.79 0.37
C SER A 103 16.87 3.33 0.69
N GLU A 104 16.18 4.06 1.55
CA GLU A 104 14.80 3.79 1.96
C GLU A 104 13.84 3.98 0.79
N HIS A 105 13.98 5.08 0.05
CA HIS A 105 13.18 5.37 -1.13
C HIS A 105 13.37 4.32 -2.23
N GLU A 106 14.61 3.91 -2.48
CA GLU A 106 14.91 2.87 -3.45
C GLU A 106 14.36 1.51 -3.01
N GLY A 107 14.52 1.14 -1.73
CA GLY A 107 13.92 -0.07 -1.15
C GLY A 107 12.40 -0.09 -1.26
N ARG A 108 11.72 1.03 -0.93
CA ARG A 108 10.27 1.18 -1.11
C ARG A 108 9.85 1.05 -2.57
N THR A 109 10.60 1.66 -3.48
CA THR A 109 10.29 1.63 -4.92
C THR A 109 10.43 0.20 -5.47
N GLN A 110 11.50 -0.50 -5.09
CA GLN A 110 11.72 -1.90 -5.48
C GLN A 110 10.65 -2.84 -4.89
N SER A 111 10.32 -2.67 -3.61
CA SER A 111 9.25 -3.43 -2.94
C SER A 111 7.89 -3.18 -3.59
N SER A 112 7.54 -1.92 -3.87
CA SER A 112 6.31 -1.57 -4.57
C SER A 112 6.25 -2.16 -5.98
N ALA A 113 7.35 -2.12 -6.74
CA ALA A 113 7.43 -2.76 -8.04
C ALA A 113 7.29 -4.29 -7.96
N GLY A 114 7.84 -4.92 -6.92
CA GLY A 114 7.64 -6.35 -6.62
C GLY A 114 6.18 -6.68 -6.37
N LEU A 115 5.53 -5.96 -5.45
CA LEU A 115 4.12 -6.14 -5.12
C LEU A 115 3.20 -5.95 -6.33
N LEU A 116 3.50 -5.00 -7.23
CA LEU A 116 2.74 -4.81 -8.47
C LEU A 116 2.88 -6.00 -9.43
N ARG A 117 4.08 -6.61 -9.52
CA ARG A 117 4.27 -7.82 -10.33
C ARG A 117 3.49 -8.99 -9.74
N ASP A 118 3.60 -9.21 -8.43
CA ASP A 118 2.90 -10.29 -7.73
C ASP A 118 1.37 -10.14 -7.86
N LEU A 119 0.85 -8.92 -7.72
CA LEU A 119 -0.58 -8.62 -7.94
C LEU A 119 -1.01 -8.92 -9.38
N ASN A 120 -0.20 -8.58 -10.38
CA ASN A 120 -0.51 -8.88 -11.78
C ASN A 120 -0.46 -10.38 -12.07
N GLU A 121 0.51 -11.10 -11.50
CA GLU A 121 0.62 -12.56 -11.62
C GLU A 121 -0.55 -13.27 -10.92
N LEU A 122 -0.93 -12.83 -9.73
CA LEU A 122 -2.11 -13.31 -9.02
C LEU A 122 -3.38 -13.02 -9.82
N GLY A 123 -3.51 -11.82 -10.39
CA GLY A 123 -4.62 -11.45 -11.25
C GLY A 123 -4.74 -12.36 -12.48
N LYS A 124 -3.62 -12.67 -13.14
CA LYS A 124 -3.57 -13.63 -14.27
C LYS A 124 -3.98 -15.03 -13.82
N THR A 125 -3.48 -15.49 -12.68
CA THR A 125 -3.78 -16.82 -12.14
C THR A 125 -5.27 -16.97 -11.80
N VAL A 126 -5.85 -15.96 -11.14
CA VAL A 126 -7.28 -15.93 -10.83
C VAL A 126 -8.12 -15.89 -12.10
N SER A 127 -7.73 -15.08 -13.09
CA SER A 127 -8.41 -15.02 -14.39
C SER A 127 -8.37 -16.37 -15.13
N ALA A 128 -7.21 -17.02 -15.17
CA ALA A 128 -7.05 -18.35 -15.77
C ALA A 128 -7.88 -19.41 -15.03
N SER A 129 -7.85 -19.43 -13.69
CA SER A 129 -8.65 -20.34 -12.88
C SER A 129 -10.15 -20.11 -13.09
N THR A 130 -10.59 -18.86 -13.21
CA THR A 130 -11.99 -18.53 -13.47
C THR A 130 -12.42 -19.03 -14.86
N ALA A 131 -11.58 -18.83 -15.88
CA ALA A 131 -11.85 -19.33 -17.23
C ALA A 131 -11.92 -20.87 -17.26
N GLN A 132 -11.01 -21.55 -16.54
CA GLN A 132 -11.02 -23.00 -16.42
C GLN A 132 -12.29 -23.51 -15.72
N LEU A 133 -12.67 -22.93 -14.58
CA LEU A 133 -13.90 -23.30 -13.87
C LEU A 133 -15.14 -23.06 -14.73
N HIS A 134 -15.16 -21.98 -15.51
CA HIS A 134 -16.27 -21.70 -16.41
C HIS A 134 -16.38 -22.74 -17.53
N GLN A 135 -15.25 -23.15 -18.10
CA GLN A 135 -15.19 -24.22 -19.09
C GLN A 135 -15.67 -25.55 -18.50
N GLN A 136 -15.21 -25.92 -17.30
CA GLN A 136 -15.63 -27.13 -16.60
C GLN A 136 -17.13 -27.14 -16.30
N ALA A 137 -17.68 -26.04 -15.80
CA ALA A 137 -19.11 -25.93 -15.53
C ALA A 137 -19.95 -26.06 -16.81
N SER A 138 -19.46 -25.52 -17.93
CA SER A 138 -20.11 -25.63 -19.24
C SER A 138 -20.10 -27.06 -19.76
N THR A 139 -18.97 -27.77 -19.62
CA THR A 139 -18.87 -29.18 -20.03
C THR A 139 -19.74 -30.07 -19.18
N GLU A 140 -19.70 -29.94 -17.85
CA GLU A 140 -20.54 -30.71 -16.93
C GLU A 140 -22.03 -30.45 -17.16
N SER A 141 -22.42 -29.20 -17.40
CA SER A 141 -23.81 -28.86 -17.74
C SER A 141 -24.29 -29.53 -19.03
N ARG A 142 -23.43 -29.63 -20.04
CA ARG A 142 -23.72 -30.38 -21.28
C ARG A 142 -23.83 -31.88 -21.03
N GLU A 143 -22.90 -32.44 -20.27
CA GLU A 143 -22.88 -33.87 -19.93
C GLU A 143 -24.14 -34.26 -19.14
N LEU A 144 -24.54 -33.47 -18.14
CA LEU A 144 -25.77 -33.70 -17.38
C LEU A 144 -27.02 -33.64 -18.27
N ARG A 145 -27.09 -32.69 -19.20
CA ARG A 145 -28.21 -32.61 -20.16
C ARG A 145 -28.26 -33.82 -21.07
N GLN A 146 -27.10 -34.32 -21.52
CA GLN A 146 -27.01 -35.52 -22.32
C GLN A 146 -27.46 -36.76 -21.52
N GLN A 147 -26.97 -36.91 -20.29
CA GLN A 147 -27.38 -38.00 -19.40
C GLN A 147 -28.90 -38.00 -19.13
N ILE A 148 -29.50 -36.83 -18.89
CA ILE A 148 -30.96 -36.71 -18.71
C ILE A 148 -31.69 -37.12 -20.00
N ALA A 149 -31.23 -36.69 -21.16
CA ALA A 149 -31.85 -37.06 -22.44
C ALA A 149 -31.76 -38.58 -22.69
N ASP A 150 -30.60 -39.17 -22.43
CA ASP A 150 -30.37 -40.61 -22.58
C ASP A 150 -31.26 -41.41 -21.62
N GLN A 151 -31.39 -40.96 -20.35
CA GLN A 151 -32.29 -41.57 -19.37
C GLN A 151 -33.76 -41.46 -19.78
N GLN A 152 -34.18 -40.31 -20.28
CA GLN A 152 -35.55 -40.12 -20.79
C GLN A 152 -35.84 -41.07 -21.95
N GLN A 153 -34.91 -41.19 -22.89
CA GLN A 153 -35.07 -42.08 -24.04
C GLN A 153 -35.08 -43.56 -23.63
N ALA A 154 -34.23 -43.95 -22.67
CA ALA A 154 -34.22 -45.30 -22.11
C ALA A 154 -35.54 -45.64 -21.41
N LEU A 155 -36.07 -44.73 -20.58
CA LEU A 155 -37.35 -44.91 -19.89
C LEU A 155 -38.53 -45.00 -20.86
N LEU A 156 -38.53 -44.17 -21.92
CA LEU A 156 -39.55 -44.25 -22.97
C LEU A 156 -39.51 -45.59 -23.69
N ALA A 157 -38.31 -46.09 -24.02
CA ALA A 157 -38.14 -47.41 -24.63
C ALA A 157 -38.65 -48.53 -23.71
N GLU A 158 -38.34 -48.47 -22.42
CA GLU A 158 -38.83 -49.42 -21.42
C GLU A 158 -40.36 -49.37 -21.28
N MET A 159 -40.95 -48.17 -21.24
CA MET A 159 -42.40 -47.98 -21.18
C MET A 159 -43.10 -48.58 -22.42
N HIS A 160 -42.57 -48.33 -23.61
CA HIS A 160 -43.09 -48.93 -24.84
C HIS A 160 -42.99 -50.46 -24.84
N GLN A 161 -41.85 -51.00 -24.38
CA GLN A 161 -41.65 -52.43 -24.25
C GLN A 161 -42.65 -53.04 -23.25
N LYS A 162 -42.85 -52.42 -22.08
CA LYS A 162 -43.81 -52.87 -21.07
C LYS A 162 -45.25 -52.79 -21.54
N ASN A 163 -45.62 -51.74 -22.26
CA ASN A 163 -46.96 -51.61 -22.82
C ASN A 163 -47.23 -52.69 -23.90
N LYS A 164 -46.23 -53.02 -24.71
CA LYS A 164 -46.30 -54.12 -25.67
C LYS A 164 -46.42 -55.47 -24.96
N GLU A 165 -45.63 -55.71 -23.93
CA GLU A 165 -45.73 -56.92 -23.08
C GLU A 165 -47.12 -57.05 -22.46
N LEU A 166 -47.63 -55.97 -21.85
CA LEU A 166 -48.97 -55.94 -21.25
C LEU A 166 -50.07 -56.20 -22.28
N SER A 167 -49.98 -55.57 -23.46
CA SER A 167 -50.92 -55.79 -24.55
C SER A 167 -50.92 -57.24 -25.03
N ASN A 168 -49.74 -57.85 -25.17
CA ASN A 168 -49.61 -59.27 -25.53
C ASN A 168 -50.22 -60.20 -24.49
N VAL A 169 -49.98 -59.93 -23.19
CA VAL A 169 -50.57 -60.69 -22.08
C VAL A 169 -52.09 -60.54 -22.09
N MET A 170 -52.61 -59.32 -22.24
CA MET A 170 -54.04 -59.04 -22.34
C MET A 170 -54.70 -59.79 -23.51
N GLU A 171 -54.05 -59.78 -24.68
CA GLU A 171 -54.55 -60.48 -25.87
C GLU A 171 -54.56 -62.00 -25.67
N SER A 172 -53.51 -62.55 -25.04
CA SER A 172 -53.44 -63.97 -24.71
C SER A 172 -54.55 -64.39 -23.72
N ALA A 173 -54.80 -63.61 -22.68
CA ALA A 173 -55.86 -63.83 -21.71
C ALA A 173 -57.26 -63.73 -22.34
N LEU A 174 -57.47 -62.77 -23.26
CA LEU A 174 -58.72 -62.66 -24.02
C LEU A 174 -58.95 -63.87 -24.93
N ARG A 175 -57.90 -64.36 -25.60
CA ARG A 175 -57.95 -65.58 -26.42
C ARG A 175 -58.29 -66.80 -25.58
N GLU A 176 -57.69 -66.94 -24.41
CA GLU A 176 -57.97 -68.02 -23.47
C GLU A 176 -59.41 -67.98 -22.96
N LEU A 177 -59.89 -66.81 -22.51
CA LEU A 177 -61.27 -66.64 -22.07
C LEU A 177 -62.29 -66.90 -23.19
N ARG A 178 -61.98 -66.49 -24.43
CA ARG A 178 -62.82 -66.78 -25.60
C ARG A 178 -62.85 -68.28 -25.89
N ARG A 179 -61.71 -68.97 -25.76
CA ARG A 179 -61.62 -70.42 -25.93
C ARG A 179 -62.47 -71.15 -24.87
N GLU A 180 -62.36 -70.78 -23.59
CA GLU A 180 -63.16 -71.36 -22.51
C GLU A 180 -64.67 -71.10 -22.68
N LYS A 181 -65.05 -69.90 -23.13
CA LYS A 181 -66.46 -69.60 -23.42
C LYS A 181 -67.01 -70.43 -24.58
N VAL A 182 -66.22 -70.63 -25.64
CA VAL A 182 -66.61 -71.48 -26.78
C VAL A 182 -66.72 -72.93 -26.37
N THR A 183 -65.78 -73.47 -25.58
CA THR A 183 -65.87 -74.86 -25.09
C THR A 183 -67.11 -75.05 -24.21
N ARG A 184 -67.42 -74.09 -23.33
CA ARG A 184 -68.64 -74.14 -22.51
C ARG A 184 -69.91 -74.04 -23.35
N ALA A 185 -69.95 -73.15 -24.35
CA ALA A 185 -71.09 -73.01 -25.25
C ALA A 185 -71.31 -74.29 -26.09
N ALA A 186 -70.24 -74.87 -26.63
CA ALA A 186 -70.28 -76.13 -27.38
C ALA A 186 -70.73 -77.31 -26.50
N LEU A 187 -70.27 -77.39 -25.25
CA LEU A 187 -70.73 -78.40 -24.29
C LEU A 187 -72.22 -78.23 -23.97
N ALA A 188 -72.69 -77.00 -23.78
CA ALA A 188 -74.11 -76.73 -23.56
C ALA A 188 -74.96 -77.18 -24.75
N GLU A 189 -74.52 -76.90 -25.98
CA GLU A 189 -75.21 -77.35 -27.20
C GLU A 189 -75.27 -78.87 -27.32
N LEU A 190 -74.18 -79.58 -27.00
CA LEU A 190 -74.17 -81.05 -26.96
C LEU A 190 -75.14 -81.60 -25.90
N PHE A 191 -75.21 -81.01 -24.72
CA PHE A 191 -76.18 -81.41 -23.69
C PHE A 191 -77.62 -81.12 -24.13
N THR A 192 -77.87 -79.98 -24.77
CA THR A 192 -79.19 -79.67 -25.34
C THR A 192 -79.57 -80.68 -26.41
N LYS A 193 -78.65 -81.03 -27.31
CA LYS A 193 -78.88 -82.02 -28.37
C LYS A 193 -79.10 -83.42 -27.79
N SER A 194 -78.33 -83.81 -26.78
CA SER A 194 -78.53 -85.08 -26.07
C SER A 194 -79.89 -85.11 -25.37
N ALA A 195 -80.27 -84.05 -24.65
CA ALA A 195 -81.57 -83.94 -24.02
C ALA A 195 -82.73 -83.97 -25.04
N GLN A 196 -82.56 -83.33 -26.20
CA GLN A 196 -83.52 -83.42 -27.31
C GLN A 196 -83.64 -84.85 -27.84
N SER A 197 -82.52 -85.53 -28.09
CA SER A 197 -82.56 -86.95 -28.53
C SER A 197 -83.19 -87.88 -27.49
N LEU A 198 -82.92 -87.67 -26.19
CA LEU A 198 -83.60 -88.42 -25.13
C LEU A 198 -85.09 -88.08 -25.03
N GLY A 199 -85.46 -86.81 -25.26
CA GLY A 199 -86.85 -86.38 -25.31
C GLY A 199 -87.60 -86.98 -26.50
N GLU A 200 -86.95 -87.07 -27.66
CA GLU A 200 -87.46 -87.74 -28.86
C GLU A 200 -87.60 -89.25 -28.62
N ASP A 201 -86.59 -89.93 -28.06
CA ASP A 201 -86.67 -91.36 -27.69
C ASP A 201 -87.75 -91.65 -26.63
N LEU A 202 -87.91 -90.78 -25.64
CA LEU A 202 -88.97 -90.89 -24.63
C LEU A 202 -90.36 -90.61 -25.23
N ALA A 203 -90.47 -89.71 -26.20
CA ALA A 203 -91.71 -89.49 -26.96
C ALA A 203 -92.03 -90.68 -27.87
N GLN A 204 -91.03 -91.32 -28.46
CA GLN A 204 -91.18 -92.50 -29.32
C GLN A 204 -91.54 -93.78 -28.55
N THR A 205 -91.11 -93.91 -27.29
CA THR A 205 -91.48 -95.03 -26.41
C THR A 205 -92.86 -94.88 -25.75
N ARG A 206 -93.43 -93.67 -25.74
CA ARG A 206 -94.79 -93.39 -25.22
C ARG A 206 -95.90 -93.45 -26.28
N GLY A 207 -95.53 -93.63 -27.54
CA GLY A 207 -96.44 -93.74 -28.70
C GLY A 207 -96.63 -95.17 -29.23
N LYS A 208 -96.28 -96.20 -28.44
CA LYS A 208 -96.57 -97.60 -28.71
C LYS A 208 -97.37 -98.22 -27.58
#